data_AF-A0A1C3RH14-F1
#
_entry.id   AF-A0A1C3RH14-F1
#
_cell.length_a   1.000
_cell.length_b   1.000
_cell.length_c   1.000
_cell.angle_alpha   90.00
_cell.angle_beta   90.00
_cell.angle_gamma   90.00
#
_symmetry.space_group_name_H-M   'P 1'
#
loop_
_entity.id
_entity.type
_entity.pdbx_description
1 polymer ?
#
loop_
_entity_poly.entity_id
_entity_poly.type
_entity_poly.pdbx_seq_one_letter_code
_entity_poly.pdbx_strand_id
1 'polypeptide(L)'
;MSKENKKKRDIKQEATDHILGQIEQGTVPWRKPWDDGLAGFSLPRNGGSNRPYRNLNTIILMGHPGYIETGDPRFYTFNQVQTNNWKVIKGSKSVPAYFFKKIEVDNAEPKEGEEDKKKIPMLKTYPLFHASQIEGCPEYKPDTIQQPEWQKPLRVKAMLDASGAQLGIGGNRAFYDPVNDRIQMPPEGAFKTDIGWSSTALHELGHWTGHKDRLDRQFGKFGDPQYAREELRAELASVFLSMELGIEPDFSQHASYVENWAEILKEDKNEIFRAASDAQKISDYIMEYAPELTSDADLAAAADLPEHLMEELGIATPVTNPPFDVSAPVYGGPGL
;
A
#
# COMPACT_ATOMS: atom_id res chain seq x y z
N MET A 1 -28.25 -11.17 39.49
CA MET A 1 -26.97 -11.40 38.77
C MET A 1 -26.92 -10.45 37.59
N SER A 2 -26.18 -9.36 37.71
CA SER A 2 -25.97 -8.41 36.63
C SER A 2 -25.20 -9.11 35.50
N LYS A 3 -25.72 -9.06 34.27
CA LYS A 3 -24.96 -9.45 33.08
C LYS A 3 -23.74 -8.54 33.02
N GLU A 4 -22.55 -9.07 33.29
CA GLU A 4 -21.31 -8.38 32.99
C GLU A 4 -21.36 -7.97 31.52
N ASN A 5 -21.33 -6.66 31.29
CA ASN A 5 -21.34 -6.05 29.99
C ASN A 5 -19.99 -6.37 29.33
N LYS A 6 -19.88 -7.52 28.64
CA LYS A 6 -18.68 -7.91 27.89
C LYS A 6 -18.33 -6.76 26.96
N LYS A 7 -17.22 -6.06 27.23
CA LYS A 7 -16.73 -4.93 26.44
C LYS A 7 -16.69 -5.37 24.97
N LYS A 8 -17.45 -4.68 24.11
CA LYS A 8 -17.54 -4.99 22.68
C LYS A 8 -16.12 -4.94 22.09
N ARG A 9 -15.72 -5.99 21.40
CA ARG A 9 -14.40 -6.10 20.75
C ARG A 9 -14.14 -4.90 19.85
N ASP A 10 -13.01 -4.23 20.02
CA ASP A 10 -12.63 -3.07 19.23
C ASP A 10 -11.58 -3.45 18.18
N ILE A 11 -12.07 -3.90 17.03
CA ILE A 11 -11.22 -4.42 15.94
C ILE A 11 -10.21 -3.38 15.46
N LYS A 12 -10.59 -2.09 15.47
CA LYS A 12 -9.70 -1.02 15.03
C LYS A 12 -8.56 -0.82 16.02
N GLN A 13 -8.89 -0.77 17.31
CA GLN A 13 -7.88 -0.68 18.36
C GLN A 13 -6.91 -1.87 18.31
N GLU A 14 -7.41 -3.10 18.16
CA GLU A 14 -6.55 -4.28 18.06
C GLU A 14 -5.58 -4.23 16.88
N ALA A 15 -6.02 -3.70 15.72
CA ALA A 15 -5.16 -3.51 14.56
C ALA A 15 -4.08 -2.46 14.83
N THR A 16 -4.46 -1.33 15.42
CA THR A 16 -3.54 -0.26 15.80
C THR A 16 -2.52 -0.73 16.82
N ASP A 17 -2.97 -1.44 17.86
CA ASP A 17 -2.11 -1.98 18.92
C ASP A 17 -1.10 -3.00 18.36
N HIS A 18 -1.51 -3.80 17.37
CA HIS A 18 -0.60 -4.72 16.68
C HIS A 18 0.53 -3.99 15.98
N ILE A 19 0.20 -2.95 15.20
CA ILE A 19 1.17 -2.12 14.48
C ILE A 19 2.05 -1.33 15.46
N LEU A 20 1.47 -0.75 16.50
CA LEU A 20 2.20 -0.04 17.56
C LEU A 20 3.19 -0.96 18.27
N GLY A 21 2.78 -2.18 18.61
CA GLY A 21 3.67 -3.15 19.24
C GLY A 21 4.86 -3.54 18.38
N GLN A 22 4.71 -3.54 17.05
CA GLN A 22 5.80 -3.76 16.10
C GLN A 22 6.71 -2.52 15.99
N ILE A 23 6.12 -1.32 15.91
CA ILE A 23 6.85 -0.05 15.93
C ILE A 23 7.72 0.09 17.19
N GLU A 24 7.18 -0.21 18.37
CA GLU A 24 7.88 -0.12 19.66
C GLU A 24 9.04 -1.12 19.79
N GLN A 25 9.01 -2.22 19.04
CA GLN A 25 10.10 -3.20 18.98
C GLN A 25 11.24 -2.77 18.05
N GLY A 26 11.13 -1.57 17.43
CA GLY A 26 12.11 -1.05 16.47
C GLY A 26 11.97 -1.64 15.07
N THR A 27 10.96 -2.48 14.83
CA THR A 27 10.70 -3.16 13.56
C THR A 27 9.32 -2.75 13.06
N VAL A 28 9.29 -1.63 12.34
CA VAL A 28 8.08 -1.22 11.64
C VAL A 28 7.66 -2.36 10.68
N PRO A 29 6.38 -2.77 10.60
CA PRO A 29 5.97 -4.03 9.93
C PRO A 29 6.27 -4.09 8.44
N TRP A 30 6.34 -2.93 7.81
CA TRP A 30 6.69 -2.77 6.41
C TRP A 30 8.20 -2.59 6.17
N ARG A 31 9.01 -2.58 7.24
CA ARG A 31 10.47 -2.54 7.22
C ARG A 31 11.05 -3.90 7.57
N LYS A 32 12.00 -4.37 6.76
CA LYS A 32 12.83 -5.52 7.18
C LYS A 32 13.80 -5.08 8.28
N PRO A 33 14.21 -5.98 9.19
CA PRO A 33 15.22 -5.67 10.20
C PRO A 33 16.68 -5.83 9.69
N TRP A 34 16.90 -6.25 8.44
CA TRP A 34 18.22 -6.52 7.86
C TRP A 34 18.24 -6.32 6.33
N ASP A 35 19.46 -6.20 5.78
CA ASP A 35 19.79 -5.90 4.39
C ASP A 35 19.86 -7.21 3.57
N ASP A 36 18.99 -7.42 2.57
CA ASP A 36 19.11 -8.52 1.61
C ASP A 36 18.64 -8.10 0.22
N GLY A 37 19.56 -8.15 -0.74
CA GLY A 37 19.33 -7.84 -2.15
C GLY A 37 19.05 -9.06 -3.02
N LEU A 38 18.42 -10.13 -2.50
CA LEU A 38 18.20 -11.38 -3.25
C LEU A 38 16.78 -11.95 -3.15
N ALA A 39 15.93 -11.45 -2.25
CA ALA A 39 14.52 -11.83 -2.20
C ALA A 39 13.69 -10.97 -3.17
N GLY A 40 13.04 -11.61 -4.15
CA GLY A 40 12.03 -10.93 -4.98
C GLY A 40 10.91 -10.39 -4.09
N PHE A 41 10.83 -9.06 -3.97
CA PHE A 41 9.73 -8.40 -3.27
C PHE A 41 8.45 -8.62 -4.10
N SER A 42 7.48 -9.32 -3.53
CA SER A 42 6.17 -9.50 -4.15
C SER A 42 5.11 -9.17 -3.11
N LEU A 43 4.08 -8.43 -3.53
CA LEU A 43 3.00 -8.08 -2.62
C LEU A 43 2.36 -9.34 -2.05
N PRO A 44 2.05 -9.37 -0.72
CA PRO A 44 1.26 -10.43 -0.14
C PRO A 44 0.00 -10.65 -0.96
N ARG A 45 -0.29 -11.90 -1.31
CA ARG A 45 -1.40 -12.26 -2.19
C ARG A 45 -2.23 -13.39 -1.64
N ASN A 46 -3.50 -13.40 -2.01
CA ASN A 46 -4.37 -14.50 -1.68
C ASN A 46 -3.91 -15.74 -2.46
N GLY A 47 -3.48 -16.78 -1.76
CA GLY A 47 -2.86 -17.94 -2.40
C GLY A 47 -3.81 -18.80 -3.26
N GLY A 48 -5.12 -18.56 -3.19
CA GLY A 48 -6.10 -19.22 -4.06
C GLY A 48 -6.44 -18.43 -5.32
N SER A 49 -6.52 -17.10 -5.23
CA SER A 49 -6.88 -16.23 -6.37
C SER A 49 -5.69 -15.51 -7.01
N ASN A 50 -4.50 -15.64 -6.42
CA ASN A 50 -3.28 -14.92 -6.76
C ASN A 50 -3.36 -13.39 -6.67
N ARG A 51 -4.47 -12.82 -6.18
CA ARG A 51 -4.65 -11.37 -6.09
C ARG A 51 -3.84 -10.75 -4.94
N PRO A 52 -3.15 -9.63 -5.15
CA PRO A 52 -2.47 -8.92 -4.08
C PRO A 52 -3.50 -8.38 -3.07
N TYR A 53 -3.14 -8.48 -1.79
CA TYR A 53 -3.82 -7.75 -0.74
C TYR A 53 -3.47 -6.26 -0.86
N ARG A 54 -4.40 -5.42 -0.40
CA ARG A 54 -4.32 -3.96 -0.53
C ARG A 54 -4.47 -3.28 0.83
N ASN A 55 -4.08 -2.01 0.90
CA ASN A 55 -4.22 -1.15 2.08
C ASN A 55 -3.53 -1.76 3.33
N LEU A 56 -4.20 -1.68 4.49
CA LEU A 56 -3.67 -2.18 5.76
C LEU A 56 -3.30 -3.67 5.72
N ASN A 57 -3.97 -4.47 4.89
CA ASN A 57 -3.67 -5.89 4.78
C ASN A 57 -2.29 -6.13 4.18
N THR A 58 -1.86 -5.30 3.22
CA THR A 58 -0.51 -5.37 2.66
C THR A 58 0.52 -5.27 3.78
N ILE A 59 0.38 -4.24 4.62
CA ILE A 59 1.29 -3.94 5.71
C ILE A 59 1.34 -5.05 6.76
N ILE A 60 0.16 -5.50 7.22
CA ILE A 60 0.06 -6.52 8.28
C ILE A 60 0.64 -7.85 7.82
N LEU A 61 0.41 -8.21 6.55
CA LEU A 61 0.89 -9.48 6.00
C LEU A 61 2.39 -9.44 5.69
N MET A 62 2.93 -8.29 5.29
CA MET A 62 4.39 -8.11 5.16
C MET A 62 5.11 -8.29 6.49
N GLY A 63 4.51 -7.86 7.61
CA GLY A 63 5.08 -8.05 8.94
C GLY A 63 5.01 -9.48 9.48
N HIS A 64 4.44 -10.43 8.72
CA HIS A 64 4.32 -11.83 9.15
C HIS A 64 5.70 -12.52 9.09
N PRO A 65 6.16 -13.21 10.16
CA PRO A 65 7.49 -13.84 10.18
C PRO A 65 7.73 -14.81 9.02
N GLY A 66 6.73 -15.63 8.68
CA GLY A 66 6.84 -16.55 7.55
C GLY A 66 7.04 -15.84 6.21
N TYR A 67 6.45 -14.66 6.01
CA TYR A 67 6.65 -13.88 4.78
C TYR A 67 8.07 -13.33 4.74
N ILE A 68 8.55 -12.78 5.86
CA ILE A 68 9.91 -12.24 5.99
C ILE A 68 10.97 -13.33 5.79
N GLU A 69 10.77 -14.52 6.37
CA GLU A 69 11.73 -15.62 6.36
C GLU A 69 11.79 -16.36 5.01
N THR A 70 10.66 -16.57 4.34
CA THR A 70 10.60 -17.41 3.13
C THR A 70 10.40 -16.62 1.84
N GLY A 71 10.02 -15.34 1.91
CA GLY A 71 9.63 -14.54 0.75
C GLY A 71 8.39 -15.08 0.01
N ASP A 72 7.63 -15.99 0.62
CA ASP A 72 6.41 -16.53 0.03
C ASP A 72 5.28 -15.53 0.27
N PRO A 73 4.69 -14.94 -0.78
CA PRO A 73 3.66 -13.93 -0.61
C PRO A 73 2.29 -14.54 -0.30
N ARG A 74 2.12 -15.87 -0.29
CA ARG A 74 0.80 -16.50 -0.30
C ARG A 74 0.20 -16.67 1.09
N PHE A 75 -1.02 -16.14 1.25
CA PHE A 75 -1.86 -16.34 2.44
C PHE A 75 -3.20 -16.96 2.08
N TYR A 76 -3.64 -17.90 2.90
CA TYR A 76 -4.85 -18.69 2.69
C TYR A 76 -5.82 -18.56 3.87
N THR A 77 -7.12 -18.54 3.57
CA THR A 77 -8.15 -18.76 4.58
C THR A 77 -8.20 -20.23 5.00
N PHE A 78 -8.72 -20.52 6.19
CA PHE A 78 -8.94 -21.92 6.61
C PHE A 78 -9.79 -22.71 5.60
N ASN A 79 -10.82 -22.09 5.03
CA ASN A 79 -11.68 -22.73 4.04
C ASN A 79 -10.92 -23.08 2.75
N GLN A 80 -10.00 -22.22 2.29
CA GLN A 80 -9.14 -22.52 1.15
C GLN A 80 -8.21 -23.70 1.46
N VAL A 81 -7.64 -23.76 2.66
CA VAL A 81 -6.81 -24.90 3.10
C VAL A 81 -7.60 -26.21 3.06
N GLN A 82 -8.82 -26.22 3.60
CA GLN A 82 -9.69 -27.41 3.60
C GLN A 82 -10.12 -27.81 2.18
N THR A 83 -10.47 -26.84 1.34
CA THR A 83 -10.91 -27.09 -0.05
C THR A 83 -9.81 -27.77 -0.88
N ASN A 84 -8.54 -27.45 -0.60
CA ASN A 84 -7.39 -28.07 -1.25
C ASN A 84 -6.92 -29.37 -0.56
N ASN A 85 -7.67 -29.90 0.42
CA ASN A 85 -7.29 -31.06 1.24
C ASN A 85 -5.95 -30.90 1.97
N TRP A 86 -5.56 -29.67 2.29
CA TRP A 86 -4.37 -29.35 3.07
C TRP A 86 -4.71 -29.25 4.56
N LYS A 87 -3.68 -29.15 5.41
CA LYS A 87 -3.84 -29.05 6.86
C LYS A 87 -3.04 -27.90 7.43
N VAL A 88 -3.66 -27.09 8.30
CA VAL A 88 -2.91 -26.13 9.09
C VAL A 88 -2.07 -26.88 10.13
N ILE A 89 -0.78 -26.59 10.20
CA ILE A 89 0.14 -27.21 11.15
C ILE A 89 -0.34 -26.89 12.57
N LYS A 90 -0.45 -27.93 13.41
CA LYS A 90 -0.96 -27.81 14.79
C LYS A 90 -0.13 -26.81 15.59
N GLY A 91 -0.80 -25.83 16.19
CA GLY A 91 -0.17 -24.76 16.98
C GLY A 91 0.10 -23.46 16.20
N SER A 92 -0.10 -23.46 14.87
CA SER A 92 -0.01 -22.25 14.06
C SER A 92 -1.05 -21.21 14.46
N LYS A 93 -0.64 -19.94 14.46
CA LYS A 93 -1.51 -18.79 14.76
C LYS A 93 -1.86 -18.07 13.47
N SER A 94 -3.14 -17.76 13.28
CA SER A 94 -3.60 -16.96 12.14
C SER A 94 -3.25 -15.49 12.30
N VAL A 95 -3.07 -14.80 11.19
CA VAL A 95 -3.00 -13.33 11.11
C VAL A 95 -4.36 -12.77 10.64
N PRO A 96 -4.89 -11.69 11.25
CA PRO A 96 -6.15 -11.11 10.82
C PRO A 96 -5.99 -10.28 9.55
N ALA A 97 -6.86 -10.49 8.57
CA ALA A 97 -7.08 -9.57 7.45
C ALA A 97 -8.38 -8.78 7.66
N TYR A 98 -8.35 -7.50 7.32
CA TYR A 98 -9.37 -6.49 7.60
C TYR A 98 -10.12 -6.11 6.33
N PHE A 99 -11.45 -6.21 6.35
CA PHE A 99 -12.32 -5.89 5.23
C PHE A 99 -13.50 -5.04 5.68
N PHE A 100 -13.86 -4.03 4.90
CA PHE A 100 -15.07 -3.24 5.14
C PHE A 100 -16.23 -3.81 4.33
N LYS A 101 -17.27 -4.28 5.02
CA LYS A 101 -18.55 -4.67 4.41
C LYS A 101 -19.58 -3.58 4.67
N LYS A 102 -20.22 -3.07 3.63
CA LYS A 102 -21.38 -2.18 3.79
C LYS A 102 -22.54 -3.00 4.35
N ILE A 103 -23.12 -2.54 5.45
CA ILE A 103 -24.33 -3.12 6.03
C ILE A 103 -25.44 -2.08 6.00
N GLU A 104 -26.66 -2.51 5.74
CA GLU A 104 -27.85 -1.67 5.85
C GLU A 104 -28.30 -1.64 7.30
N VAL A 105 -28.52 -0.45 7.81
CA VAL A 105 -29.10 -0.21 9.13
C VAL A 105 -30.25 0.78 9.01
N ASP A 106 -31.25 0.63 9.87
CA ASP A 106 -32.38 1.56 9.89
C ASP A 106 -31.90 2.96 10.26
N ASN A 107 -32.41 3.96 9.55
CA ASN A 107 -32.18 5.35 9.83
C ASN A 107 -33.15 5.77 10.93
N ALA A 108 -32.65 5.90 12.16
CA ALA A 108 -33.50 6.20 13.32
C ALA A 108 -34.14 7.60 13.26
N GLU A 109 -33.58 8.53 12.47
CA GLU A 109 -34.09 9.90 12.27
C GLU A 109 -33.88 10.33 10.80
N PRO A 110 -34.71 9.84 9.86
CA PRO A 110 -34.61 10.24 8.46
C PRO A 110 -35.09 11.69 8.30
N LYS A 111 -34.29 12.53 7.65
CA LYS A 111 -34.74 13.86 7.21
C LYS A 111 -35.67 13.74 6.01
N GLU A 112 -36.50 14.76 5.77
CA GLU A 112 -37.42 14.79 4.62
C GLU A 112 -36.63 14.62 3.31
N GLY A 113 -36.88 13.52 2.59
CA GLY A 113 -36.16 13.13 1.37
C GLY A 113 -35.02 12.13 1.57
N GLU A 114 -34.69 11.70 2.80
CA GLU A 114 -33.72 10.64 3.07
C GLU A 114 -34.38 9.24 3.13
N GLU A 115 -33.63 8.21 2.74
CA GLU A 115 -34.07 6.83 2.83
C GLU A 115 -34.17 6.35 4.29
N ASP A 116 -35.15 5.48 4.57
CA ASP A 116 -35.37 4.82 5.87
C ASP A 116 -34.22 3.90 6.28
N LYS A 117 -33.33 3.56 5.34
CA LYS A 117 -32.15 2.73 5.57
C LYS A 117 -30.90 3.46 5.11
N LYS A 118 -29.84 3.37 5.90
CA LYS A 118 -28.51 3.88 5.54
C LYS A 118 -27.50 2.74 5.47
N LYS A 119 -26.59 2.83 4.52
CA LYS A 119 -25.47 1.89 4.36
C LYS A 119 -24.28 2.40 5.18
N ILE A 120 -23.92 1.68 6.25
CA ILE A 120 -22.73 1.99 7.06
C ILE A 120 -21.62 0.96 6.81
N PRO A 121 -20.35 1.38 6.73
CA PRO A 121 -19.24 0.44 6.61
C PRO A 121 -18.99 -0.26 7.95
N MET A 122 -19.01 -1.59 7.95
CA MET A 122 -18.66 -2.43 9.08
C MET A 122 -17.33 -3.15 8.82
N LEU A 123 -16.37 -2.97 9.72
CA LEU A 123 -15.09 -3.67 9.67
C LEU A 123 -15.27 -5.12 10.11
N LYS A 124 -14.78 -6.06 9.30
CA LYS A 124 -14.72 -7.49 9.57
C LYS A 124 -13.28 -7.98 9.51
N THR A 125 -12.99 -9.00 10.31
CA THR A 125 -11.69 -9.69 10.30
C THR A 125 -11.84 -11.11 9.78
N TYR A 126 -10.90 -11.55 8.95
CA TYR A 126 -10.79 -12.92 8.47
C TYR A 126 -9.45 -13.51 8.89
N PRO A 127 -9.41 -14.70 9.51
CA PRO A 127 -8.16 -15.34 9.85
C PRO A 127 -7.49 -15.90 8.59
N LEU A 128 -6.25 -15.48 8.35
CA LEU A 128 -5.39 -15.99 7.31
C LEU A 128 -4.23 -16.80 7.90
N PHE A 129 -3.77 -17.77 7.13
CA PHE A 129 -2.59 -18.58 7.42
C PHE A 129 -1.59 -18.39 6.28
N HIS A 130 -0.34 -18.14 6.64
CA HIS A 130 0.74 -18.09 5.67
C HIS A 130 1.00 -19.49 5.09
N ALA A 131 1.49 -19.58 3.84
CA ALA A 131 1.81 -20.84 3.19
C ALA A 131 2.73 -21.76 4.03
N SER A 132 3.72 -21.19 4.73
CA SER A 132 4.62 -21.94 5.64
C SER A 132 3.91 -22.61 6.83
N GLN A 133 2.67 -22.23 7.14
CA GLN A 133 1.86 -22.80 8.22
C GLN A 133 0.96 -23.96 7.75
N ILE A 134 1.05 -24.35 6.47
CA ILE A 134 0.11 -25.27 5.83
C ILE A 134 0.85 -26.50 5.28
N GLU A 135 0.56 -27.65 5.84
CA GLU A 135 0.98 -28.96 5.33
C GLU A 135 0.20 -29.31 4.06
N GLY A 136 0.93 -29.68 3.00
CA GLY A 136 0.38 -30.00 1.68
C GLY A 136 0.35 -28.80 0.72
N CYS A 137 0.65 -27.58 1.19
CA CYS A 137 0.78 -26.42 0.32
C CYS A 137 1.96 -26.59 -0.66
N PRO A 138 1.77 -26.41 -1.98
CA PRO A 138 2.85 -26.48 -2.95
C PRO A 138 3.97 -25.50 -2.63
N GLU A 139 5.21 -25.91 -2.87
CA GLU A 139 6.40 -25.06 -2.73
C GLU A 139 6.25 -23.79 -3.57
N TYR A 140 6.59 -22.65 -2.98
CA TYR A 140 6.60 -21.39 -3.69
C TYR A 140 7.81 -21.34 -4.62
N LYS A 141 7.54 -21.09 -5.89
CA LYS A 141 8.57 -20.72 -6.85
C LYS A 141 8.41 -19.24 -7.09
N PRO A 142 9.37 -18.39 -6.68
CA PRO A 142 9.28 -16.98 -6.96
C PRO A 142 9.12 -16.78 -8.46
N ASP A 143 8.23 -15.87 -8.83
CA ASP A 143 8.14 -15.41 -10.21
C ASP A 143 9.53 -14.88 -10.58
N THR A 144 10.27 -15.61 -11.41
CA THR A 144 11.55 -15.11 -11.93
C THR A 144 11.23 -13.97 -12.86
N ILE A 145 11.03 -12.78 -12.31
CA ILE A 145 11.14 -11.55 -13.06
C ILE A 145 12.61 -11.47 -13.44
N GLN A 146 12.94 -12.04 -14.61
CA GLN A 146 14.25 -11.94 -15.27
C GLN A 146 14.47 -10.51 -15.79
N GLN A 147 14.21 -9.50 -14.96
CA GLN A 147 14.55 -8.12 -15.29
C GLN A 147 15.91 -7.86 -14.67
N PRO A 148 16.92 -7.49 -15.46
CA PRO A 148 18.23 -7.14 -14.92
C PRO A 148 18.12 -6.02 -13.89
N GLU A 149 18.87 -6.10 -12.79
CA GLU A 149 18.87 -5.08 -11.73
C GLU A 149 19.07 -3.65 -12.26
N TRP A 150 19.86 -3.47 -13.32
CA TRP A 150 20.10 -2.16 -13.95
C TRP A 150 18.85 -1.52 -14.58
N GLN A 151 17.81 -2.31 -14.90
CA GLN A 151 16.57 -1.79 -15.47
C GLN A 151 15.62 -1.21 -14.42
N LYS A 152 15.74 -1.61 -13.14
CA LYS A 152 14.78 -1.19 -12.12
C LYS A 152 14.83 0.32 -11.82
N PRO A 153 16.03 0.94 -11.63
CA PRO A 153 16.11 2.40 -11.48
C PRO A 153 15.62 3.17 -12.72
N LEU A 154 15.81 2.62 -13.92
CA LEU A 154 15.36 3.24 -15.17
C LEU A 154 13.83 3.35 -15.23
N ARG A 155 13.10 2.38 -14.67
CA ARG A 155 11.63 2.43 -14.59
C ARG A 155 11.14 3.57 -13.71
N VAL A 156 11.82 3.81 -12.58
CA VAL A 156 11.49 4.93 -11.70
C VAL A 156 11.74 6.26 -12.41
N LYS A 157 12.86 6.39 -13.13
CA LYS A 157 13.14 7.58 -13.93
C LYS A 157 12.09 7.79 -15.03
N ALA A 158 11.72 6.73 -15.76
CA ALA A 158 10.67 6.80 -16.78
C ALA A 158 9.29 7.18 -16.19
N MET A 159 8.95 6.62 -15.02
CA MET A 159 7.71 6.95 -14.29
C MET A 159 7.71 8.43 -13.84
N LEU A 160 8.83 8.94 -13.33
CA LEU A 160 8.97 10.35 -12.99
C LEU A 160 8.76 11.24 -14.22
N ASP A 161 9.41 10.92 -15.33
CA ASP A 161 9.27 11.67 -16.59
C ASP A 161 7.82 11.64 -17.09
N ALA A 162 7.18 10.47 -17.08
CA ALA A 162 5.79 10.29 -17.50
C ALA A 162 4.77 10.99 -16.58
N SER A 163 5.07 11.10 -15.28
CA SER A 163 4.21 11.80 -14.32
C SER A 163 4.12 13.30 -14.58
N GLY A 164 5.10 13.88 -15.29
CA GLY A 164 5.22 15.32 -15.50
C GLY A 164 5.63 16.10 -14.24
N ALA A 165 6.03 15.43 -13.16
CA ALA A 165 6.57 16.08 -11.97
C ALA A 165 7.85 16.85 -12.30
N GLN A 166 7.90 18.14 -11.95
CA GLN A 166 9.11 18.93 -12.18
C GLN A 166 10.22 18.47 -11.22
N LEU A 167 11.39 18.16 -11.77
CA LEU A 167 12.54 17.70 -10.99
C LEU A 167 13.64 18.75 -10.96
N GLY A 168 13.96 19.23 -9.75
CA GLY A 168 15.14 20.06 -9.48
C GLY A 168 16.28 19.22 -8.93
N ILE A 169 17.48 19.34 -9.50
CA ILE A 169 18.69 18.65 -9.03
C ILE A 169 19.64 19.64 -8.35
N GLY A 170 20.08 19.32 -7.14
CA GLY A 170 21.04 20.11 -6.38
C GLY A 170 20.74 20.15 -4.88
N GLY A 171 21.61 20.83 -4.12
CA GLY A 171 21.53 20.87 -2.67
C GLY A 171 21.90 19.54 -2.01
N ASN A 172 21.53 19.39 -0.74
CA ASN A 172 21.87 18.24 0.11
C ASN A 172 20.66 17.58 0.77
N ARG A 173 19.44 17.86 0.30
CA ARG A 173 18.19 17.30 0.81
C ARG A 173 17.23 16.98 -0.33
N ALA A 174 16.49 15.88 -0.18
CA ALA A 174 15.32 15.58 -0.98
C ALA A 174 14.06 16.16 -0.30
N PHE A 175 13.14 16.71 -1.09
CA PHE A 175 11.82 17.16 -0.63
C PHE A 175 10.90 17.51 -1.80
N TYR A 176 9.60 17.32 -1.62
CA TYR A 176 8.57 17.96 -2.43
C TYR A 176 8.31 19.41 -1.95
N ASP A 177 8.27 20.35 -2.89
CA ASP A 177 7.93 21.77 -2.69
C ASP A 177 6.49 22.03 -3.17
N PRO A 178 5.50 22.11 -2.25
CA PRO A 178 4.10 22.31 -2.62
C PRO A 178 3.80 23.68 -3.22
N VAL A 179 4.66 24.69 -2.99
CA VAL A 179 4.44 26.06 -3.50
C VAL A 179 4.80 26.15 -4.97
N ASN A 180 5.90 25.51 -5.35
CA ASN A 180 6.39 25.51 -6.73
C ASN A 180 5.98 24.25 -7.52
N ASP A 181 5.23 23.33 -6.91
CA ASP A 181 4.88 22.02 -7.45
C ASP A 181 6.09 21.29 -8.07
N ARG A 182 7.16 21.18 -7.27
CA ARG A 182 8.45 20.65 -7.73
C ARG A 182 9.03 19.66 -6.73
N ILE A 183 9.59 18.55 -7.22
CA ILE A 183 10.43 17.65 -6.43
C ILE A 183 11.88 18.14 -6.50
N GLN A 184 12.50 18.33 -5.35
CA GLN A 184 13.93 18.62 -5.23
C GLN A 184 14.68 17.35 -4.82
N MET A 185 15.74 17.01 -5.55
CA MET A 185 16.63 15.89 -5.23
C MET A 185 18.09 16.36 -5.17
N PRO A 186 18.92 15.80 -4.27
CA PRO A 186 20.37 15.92 -4.38
C PRO A 186 20.90 15.33 -5.70
N PRO A 187 22.12 15.67 -6.13
CA PRO A 187 22.77 15.01 -7.26
C PRO A 187 22.85 13.49 -7.05
N GLU A 188 22.68 12.69 -8.11
CA GLU A 188 22.66 11.22 -8.01
C GLU A 188 23.90 10.65 -7.29
N GLY A 189 25.08 11.23 -7.55
CA GLY A 189 26.34 10.84 -6.88
C GLY A 189 26.41 11.12 -5.38
N ALA A 190 25.40 11.77 -4.78
CA ALA A 190 25.26 11.91 -3.33
C ALA A 190 24.60 10.67 -2.68
N PHE A 191 23.98 9.80 -3.47
CA PHE A 191 23.35 8.56 -2.99
C PHE A 191 24.34 7.40 -3.07
N LYS A 192 24.21 6.43 -2.16
CA LYS A 192 25.07 5.24 -2.15
C LYS A 192 24.76 4.29 -3.31
N THR A 193 23.51 4.25 -3.75
CA THR A 193 23.01 3.35 -4.79
C THR A 193 21.90 4.02 -5.60
N ASP A 194 21.72 3.59 -6.85
CA ASP A 194 20.63 4.05 -7.72
C ASP A 194 19.25 3.65 -7.16
N ILE A 195 19.18 2.54 -6.42
CA ILE A 195 17.97 2.10 -5.72
C ILE A 195 17.63 3.04 -4.55
N GLY A 196 18.62 3.49 -3.77
CA GLY A 196 18.41 4.47 -2.71
C GLY A 196 17.92 5.82 -3.27
N TRP A 197 18.47 6.25 -4.41
CA TRP A 197 17.95 7.41 -5.14
C TRP A 197 16.50 7.19 -5.58
N SER A 198 16.21 6.03 -6.17
CA SER A 198 14.89 5.67 -6.69
C SER A 198 13.82 5.60 -5.58
N SER A 199 14.14 4.97 -4.45
CA SER A 199 13.25 4.89 -3.30
C SER A 199 12.95 6.28 -2.72
N THR A 200 13.98 7.13 -2.60
CA THR A 200 13.81 8.53 -2.17
C THR A 200 12.92 9.30 -3.15
N ALA A 201 13.14 9.12 -4.46
CA ALA A 201 12.33 9.78 -5.47
C ALA A 201 10.85 9.34 -5.44
N LEU A 202 10.56 8.05 -5.20
CA LEU A 202 9.19 7.56 -5.05
C LEU A 202 8.50 8.12 -3.80
N HIS A 203 9.23 8.31 -2.70
CA HIS A 203 8.72 9.00 -1.51
C HIS A 203 8.29 10.42 -1.82
N GLU A 204 9.17 11.20 -2.46
CA GLU A 204 8.84 12.57 -2.85
C GLU A 204 7.74 12.65 -3.91
N LEU A 205 7.69 11.70 -4.82
CA LEU A 205 6.58 11.58 -5.78
C LEU A 205 5.26 11.26 -5.06
N GLY A 206 5.32 10.46 -3.99
CA GLY A 206 4.20 10.22 -3.10
C GLY A 206 3.65 11.52 -2.53
N HIS A 207 4.50 12.39 -2.00
CA HIS A 207 4.11 13.74 -1.58
C HIS A 207 3.59 14.59 -2.73
N TRP A 208 4.25 14.56 -3.90
CA TRP A 208 3.82 15.29 -5.07
C TRP A 208 2.35 15.02 -5.40
N THR A 209 1.86 13.76 -5.34
CA THR A 209 0.43 13.47 -5.59
C THR A 209 -0.55 14.20 -4.66
N GLY A 210 -0.10 14.72 -3.51
CA GLY A 210 -0.94 15.40 -2.54
C GLY A 210 -1.36 16.83 -2.92
N HIS A 211 -0.83 17.41 -4.00
CA HIS A 211 -1.22 18.75 -4.44
C HIS A 211 -2.72 18.85 -4.76
N LYS A 212 -3.26 20.07 -4.63
CA LYS A 212 -4.68 20.42 -4.83
C LYS A 212 -5.27 19.99 -6.19
N ASP A 213 -4.42 19.90 -7.21
CA ASP A 213 -4.84 19.54 -8.58
C ASP A 213 -4.74 18.02 -8.83
N ARG A 214 -4.41 17.22 -7.80
CA ARG A 214 -4.22 15.76 -7.86
C ARG A 214 -5.08 15.05 -6.81
N LEU A 215 -4.50 14.52 -5.73
CA LEU A 215 -5.22 13.83 -4.66
C LEU A 215 -5.66 14.77 -3.52
N ASP A 216 -5.35 16.07 -3.62
CA ASP A 216 -5.79 17.15 -2.72
C ASP A 216 -5.69 16.77 -1.23
N ARG A 217 -4.50 16.39 -0.81
CA ARG A 217 -4.20 16.02 0.58
C ARG A 217 -3.69 17.22 1.37
N GLN A 218 -3.99 17.23 2.67
CA GLN A 218 -3.58 18.30 3.57
C GLN A 218 -2.15 18.09 4.07
N PHE A 219 -1.30 19.09 3.85
CA PHE A 219 0.07 19.14 4.37
C PHE A 219 0.13 19.90 5.69
N GLY A 220 0.92 19.37 6.63
CA GLY A 220 1.27 20.04 7.88
C GLY A 220 2.60 20.78 7.79
N LYS A 221 2.94 21.48 8.87
CA LYS A 221 4.27 22.07 9.10
C LYS A 221 5.15 21.05 9.82
N PHE A 222 6.46 21.11 9.54
CA PHE A 222 7.43 20.26 10.22
C PHE A 222 7.25 20.30 11.74
N GLY A 223 7.13 19.11 12.35
CA GLY A 223 6.92 18.92 13.78
C GLY A 223 5.46 18.95 14.24
N ASP A 224 4.48 19.17 13.35
CA ASP A 224 3.06 19.03 13.69
C ASP A 224 2.50 17.62 13.39
N PRO A 225 1.37 17.22 14.02
CA PRO A 225 0.78 15.91 13.77
C PRO A 225 0.30 15.70 12.33
N GLN A 226 -0.04 16.77 11.60
CA GLN A 226 -0.51 16.65 10.20
C GLN A 226 0.65 16.32 9.27
N TYR A 227 1.83 16.86 9.54
CA TYR A 227 3.07 16.53 8.85
C TYR A 227 3.43 15.06 9.09
N ALA A 228 3.37 14.57 10.33
CA ALA A 228 3.61 13.15 10.63
C ALA A 228 2.62 12.21 9.91
N ARG A 229 1.35 12.63 9.77
CA ARG A 229 0.33 11.89 9.00
C ARG A 229 0.66 11.81 7.52
N GLU A 230 1.11 12.90 6.90
CA GLU A 230 1.47 12.90 5.48
C GLU A 230 2.77 12.12 5.21
N GLU A 231 3.78 12.23 6.08
CA GLU A 231 4.99 11.39 6.01
C GLU A 231 4.66 9.90 6.11
N LEU A 232 3.73 9.50 7.00
CA LEU A 232 3.28 8.11 7.08
C LEU A 232 2.63 7.63 5.78
N ARG A 233 1.86 8.49 5.10
CA ARG A 233 1.21 8.16 3.82
C ARG A 233 2.23 7.99 2.70
N ALA A 234 3.16 8.94 2.57
CA ALA A 234 4.21 8.90 1.56
C ALA A 234 5.16 7.72 1.75
N GLU A 235 5.54 7.42 2.99
CA GLU A 235 6.36 6.26 3.32
C GLU A 235 5.66 4.94 2.95
N LEU A 236 4.40 4.77 3.33
CA LEU A 236 3.65 3.56 2.99
C LEU A 236 3.47 3.43 1.47
N ALA A 237 3.23 4.54 0.78
CA ALA A 237 3.09 4.55 -0.67
C ALA A 237 4.41 4.21 -1.38
N SER A 238 5.54 4.72 -0.90
CA SER A 238 6.86 4.45 -1.47
C SER A 238 7.23 2.98 -1.31
N VAL A 239 6.85 2.33 -0.20
CA VAL A 239 6.98 0.88 -0.02
C VAL A 239 6.14 0.12 -1.02
N PHE A 240 4.84 0.45 -1.14
CA PHE A 240 3.94 -0.23 -2.07
C PHE A 240 4.44 -0.10 -3.52
N LEU A 241 4.84 1.10 -3.94
CA LEU A 241 5.42 1.35 -5.26
C LEU A 241 6.71 0.58 -5.47
N SER A 242 7.61 0.59 -4.48
CA SER A 242 8.87 -0.14 -4.55
C SER A 242 8.65 -1.62 -4.81
N MET A 243 7.69 -2.22 -4.11
CA MET A 243 7.33 -3.63 -4.28
C MET A 243 6.72 -3.93 -5.66
N GLU A 244 5.80 -3.09 -6.14
CA GLU A 244 5.23 -3.22 -7.50
C GLU A 244 6.32 -3.10 -8.58
N LEU A 245 7.31 -2.24 -8.35
CA LEU A 245 8.43 -2.01 -9.26
C LEU A 245 9.57 -3.05 -9.12
N GLY A 246 9.48 -3.93 -8.11
CA GLY A 246 10.49 -4.93 -7.79
C GLY A 246 11.81 -4.33 -7.26
N ILE A 247 11.79 -3.11 -6.73
CA ILE A 247 12.92 -2.47 -6.06
C ILE A 247 12.80 -2.63 -4.54
N GLU A 248 13.94 -2.67 -3.87
CA GLU A 248 13.98 -2.67 -2.41
C GLU A 248 13.61 -1.28 -1.88
N PRO A 249 12.63 -1.18 -0.96
CA PRO A 249 12.37 0.08 -0.28
C PRO A 249 13.53 0.45 0.64
N ASP A 250 14.02 1.69 0.55
CA ASP A 250 15.06 2.23 1.43
C ASP A 250 14.42 2.88 2.66
N PHE A 251 14.82 2.41 3.85
CA PHE A 251 14.31 2.88 5.14
C PHE A 251 15.33 3.70 5.95
N SER A 252 16.49 4.02 5.35
CA SER A 252 17.66 4.55 6.05
C SER A 252 17.52 5.98 6.60
N GLN A 253 16.48 6.74 6.22
CA GLN A 253 16.36 8.17 6.52
C GLN A 253 15.32 8.57 7.59
N HIS A 254 14.86 7.66 8.46
CA HIS A 254 13.55 7.90 9.11
C HIS A 254 13.38 7.55 10.60
N ALA A 255 14.44 7.37 11.39
CA ALA A 255 14.29 7.04 12.82
C ALA A 255 13.45 8.07 13.61
N SER A 256 13.54 9.37 13.27
CA SER A 256 12.76 10.43 13.93
C SER A 256 11.26 10.42 13.57
N TYR A 257 10.86 9.83 12.44
CA TYR A 257 9.44 9.75 12.06
C TYR A 257 8.72 8.62 12.78
N VAL A 258 9.43 7.56 13.17
CA VAL A 258 8.84 6.39 13.82
C VAL A 258 8.21 6.75 15.17
N GLU A 259 8.85 7.62 15.95
CA GLU A 259 8.30 8.12 17.23
C GLU A 259 7.03 8.95 17.00
N ASN A 260 7.07 9.90 16.06
CA ASN A 260 5.91 10.73 15.71
C ASN A 260 4.75 9.90 15.14
N TRP A 261 5.02 8.84 14.38
CA TRP A 261 4.00 7.90 13.91
C TRP A 261 3.35 7.14 15.07
N ALA A 262 4.15 6.66 16.03
CA ALA A 262 3.62 5.99 17.20
C ALA A 262 2.67 6.91 18.00
N GLU A 263 2.99 8.20 18.12
CA GLU A 263 2.14 9.18 18.79
C GLU A 263 0.79 9.36 18.09
N ILE A 264 0.78 9.66 16.77
CA ILE A 264 -0.48 9.86 16.04
C ILE A 264 -1.35 8.58 15.99
N LEU A 265 -0.73 7.40 16.01
CA LEU A 265 -1.44 6.12 16.06
C LEU A 265 -2.01 5.82 17.45
N LYS A 266 -1.33 6.24 18.53
CA LYS A 266 -1.85 6.17 19.90
C LYS A 266 -3.03 7.13 20.11
N GLU A 267 -2.99 8.30 19.48
CA GLU A 267 -4.07 9.30 19.55
C GLU A 267 -5.32 8.89 18.76
N ASP A 268 -5.17 8.29 17.59
CA ASP A 268 -6.30 7.84 16.76
C ASP A 268 -6.10 6.45 16.15
N LYS A 269 -6.83 5.47 16.71
CA LYS A 269 -6.90 4.08 16.21
C LYS A 269 -7.39 3.93 14.77
N ASN A 270 -7.95 4.97 14.16
CA ASN A 270 -8.36 4.96 12.76
C ASN A 270 -7.24 5.44 11.81
N GLU A 271 -6.19 6.06 12.33
CA GLU A 271 -5.17 6.73 11.51
C GLU A 271 -4.45 5.75 10.61
N ILE A 272 -4.06 4.56 11.10
CA ILE A 272 -3.39 3.56 10.27
C ILE A 272 -4.26 3.06 9.10
N PHE A 273 -5.58 2.97 9.30
CA PHE A 273 -6.50 2.58 8.24
C PHE A 273 -6.60 3.67 7.17
N ARG A 274 -6.63 4.94 7.59
CA ARG A 274 -6.65 6.08 6.65
C ARG A 274 -5.32 6.19 5.92
N ALA A 275 -4.21 6.15 6.63
CA ALA A 275 -2.87 6.22 6.05
C ALA A 275 -2.64 5.12 5.03
N ALA A 276 -2.97 3.86 5.36
CA ALA A 276 -2.83 2.75 4.42
C ALA A 276 -3.79 2.85 3.21
N SER A 277 -4.99 3.39 3.40
CA SER A 277 -5.92 3.63 2.30
C SER A 277 -5.46 4.76 1.38
N ASP A 278 -4.91 5.84 1.93
CA ASP A 278 -4.39 6.95 1.15
C ASP A 278 -3.09 6.53 0.44
N ALA A 279 -2.22 5.78 1.11
CA ALA A 279 -1.03 5.19 0.50
C ALA A 279 -1.38 4.33 -0.73
N GLN A 280 -2.41 3.48 -0.64
CA GLN A 280 -2.87 2.70 -1.79
C GLN A 280 -3.32 3.61 -2.94
N LYS A 281 -4.10 4.67 -2.68
CA LYS A 281 -4.53 5.62 -3.71
C LYS A 281 -3.34 6.34 -4.36
N ILE A 282 -2.33 6.69 -3.57
CA ILE A 282 -1.09 7.31 -4.06
C ILE A 282 -0.38 6.35 -5.01
N SER A 283 -0.21 5.09 -4.60
CA SER A 283 0.43 4.06 -5.42
C SER A 283 -0.36 3.80 -6.70
N ASP A 284 -1.69 3.65 -6.61
CA ASP A 284 -2.56 3.46 -7.76
C ASP A 284 -2.42 4.61 -8.77
N TYR A 285 -2.49 5.85 -8.27
CA TYR A 285 -2.34 7.07 -9.09
C TYR A 285 -0.99 7.12 -9.80
N ILE A 286 0.10 6.79 -9.09
CA ILE A 286 1.45 6.82 -9.67
C ILE A 286 1.67 5.69 -10.67
N MET A 287 1.10 4.50 -10.41
CA MET A 287 1.22 3.34 -11.30
C MET A 287 0.53 3.56 -12.66
N GLU A 288 -0.41 4.49 -12.77
CA GLU A 288 -0.96 4.92 -14.07
C GLU A 288 0.12 5.49 -15.01
N TYR A 289 1.24 5.99 -14.47
CA TYR A 289 2.40 6.46 -15.24
C TYR A 289 3.43 5.35 -15.57
N ALA A 290 3.12 4.10 -15.21
CA ALA A 290 3.93 2.93 -15.54
C ALA A 290 3.10 1.82 -16.24
N PRO A 291 2.39 2.12 -17.34
CA PRO A 291 1.49 1.16 -18.01
C PRO A 291 2.21 -0.06 -18.59
N GLU A 292 3.52 0.05 -18.88
CA GLU A 292 4.38 -1.07 -19.30
C GLU A 292 4.51 -2.17 -18.22
N LEU A 293 4.08 -1.88 -16.98
CA LEU A 293 4.14 -2.79 -15.82
C LEU A 293 2.78 -3.25 -15.33
N THR A 294 1.68 -2.64 -15.79
CA THR A 294 0.34 -3.20 -15.58
C THR A 294 0.22 -4.40 -16.49
N SER A 295 0.33 -5.61 -15.95
CA SER A 295 0.20 -6.81 -16.77
C SER A 295 -1.22 -6.90 -17.35
N ASP A 296 -1.35 -7.34 -18.59
CA ASP A 296 -2.67 -7.68 -19.18
C ASP A 296 -3.45 -8.69 -18.30
N ALA A 297 -2.76 -9.45 -17.46
CA ALA A 297 -3.36 -10.37 -16.49
C ALA A 297 -4.08 -9.64 -15.33
N ASP A 298 -3.62 -8.46 -14.91
CA ASP A 298 -4.26 -7.68 -13.85
C ASP A 298 -5.53 -6.97 -14.35
N LEU A 299 -5.53 -6.52 -15.61
CA LEU A 299 -6.71 -5.94 -16.27
C LEU A 299 -7.74 -7.00 -16.67
N ALA A 300 -7.31 -8.18 -17.15
CA ALA A 300 -8.20 -9.29 -17.50
C ALA A 300 -8.81 -9.98 -16.27
N ALA A 301 -8.09 -10.08 -15.15
CA ALA A 301 -8.60 -10.70 -13.91
C ALA A 301 -9.64 -9.83 -13.17
N ALA A 302 -9.73 -8.54 -13.50
CA ALA A 302 -10.80 -7.64 -13.05
C ALA A 302 -12.09 -7.82 -13.88
N ALA A 303 -11.99 -8.29 -15.12
CA ALA A 303 -13.12 -8.45 -16.04
C ALA A 303 -13.92 -9.76 -15.84
N ASP A 304 -13.37 -10.73 -15.10
CA ASP A 304 -13.88 -12.12 -15.09
C ASP A 304 -14.42 -12.63 -13.73
N LEU A 305 -14.76 -11.73 -12.79
CA LEU A 305 -15.56 -12.14 -11.62
C LEU A 305 -17.06 -11.90 -11.85
N PRO A 306 -17.93 -12.80 -11.38
CA PRO A 306 -19.34 -12.47 -11.26
C PRO A 306 -19.51 -11.32 -10.25
N GLU A 307 -20.29 -10.32 -10.62
CA GLU A 307 -20.44 -9.00 -9.97
C GLU A 307 -20.71 -9.10 -8.45
N HIS A 308 -21.48 -10.10 -8.01
CA HIS A 308 -21.77 -10.34 -6.59
C HIS A 308 -20.52 -10.66 -5.74
N LEU A 309 -19.46 -11.23 -6.34
CA LEU A 309 -18.21 -11.54 -5.64
C LEU A 309 -17.28 -10.31 -5.58
N MET A 310 -17.34 -9.43 -6.59
CA MET A 310 -16.64 -8.13 -6.55
C MET A 310 -17.21 -7.25 -5.43
N GLU A 311 -18.54 -7.26 -5.28
CA GLU A 311 -19.24 -6.53 -4.23
C GLU A 311 -19.02 -7.13 -2.83
N GLU A 312 -18.96 -8.45 -2.70
CA GLU A 312 -18.63 -9.12 -1.43
C GLU A 312 -17.18 -8.89 -0.97
N LEU A 313 -16.25 -8.66 -1.90
CA LEU A 313 -14.83 -8.43 -1.64
C LEU A 313 -14.44 -6.94 -1.61
N GLY A 314 -15.39 -6.04 -1.90
CA GLY A 314 -15.17 -4.59 -1.88
C GLY A 314 -14.24 -4.07 -2.98
N ILE A 315 -14.23 -4.74 -4.13
CA ILE A 315 -13.41 -4.41 -5.30
C ILE A 315 -14.20 -3.40 -6.15
N ALA A 316 -13.68 -2.19 -6.35
CA ALA A 316 -14.27 -1.24 -7.31
C ALA A 316 -13.96 -1.72 -8.74
N THR A 317 -14.96 -1.64 -9.63
CA THR A 317 -14.77 -1.87 -11.07
C THR A 317 -13.73 -0.87 -11.60
N PRO A 318 -12.78 -1.29 -12.45
CA PRO A 318 -11.90 -0.36 -13.14
C PRO A 318 -12.76 0.65 -13.89
N VAL A 319 -12.62 1.94 -13.58
CA VAL A 319 -13.18 2.98 -14.42
C VAL A 319 -12.33 2.94 -15.68
N THR A 320 -12.90 2.45 -16.79
CA THR A 320 -12.31 2.66 -18.10
C THR A 320 -12.37 4.15 -18.38
N ASN A 321 -11.30 4.87 -18.08
CA ASN A 321 -11.16 6.22 -18.60
C ASN A 321 -11.10 6.13 -20.13
N PRO A 322 -11.77 7.05 -20.86
CA PRO A 322 -11.66 7.08 -22.31
C PRO A 322 -10.18 7.22 -22.70
N PRO A 323 -9.76 6.63 -23.83
CA PRO A 323 -8.37 6.69 -24.27
C PRO A 323 -7.90 8.15 -24.31
N PHE A 324 -6.72 8.40 -23.75
CA PHE A 324 -6.04 9.68 -23.87
C PHE A 324 -5.93 10.05 -25.35
N ASP A 325 -6.57 11.16 -25.73
CA ASP A 325 -6.45 11.73 -27.06
C ASP A 325 -5.03 12.30 -27.22
N VAL A 326 -4.17 11.54 -27.88
CA VAL A 326 -2.81 11.95 -28.26
C VAL A 326 -2.79 12.97 -29.41
N SER A 327 -3.95 13.51 -29.84
CA SER A 327 -4.01 14.55 -30.87
C SER A 327 -4.02 15.98 -30.28
N ALA A 328 -2.91 16.36 -29.63
CA ALA A 328 -2.58 17.77 -29.44
C ALA A 328 -1.41 18.17 -30.36
N PRO A 329 -1.47 19.35 -31.00
CA PRO A 329 -0.69 19.66 -32.20
C PRO A 329 0.79 19.88 -31.92
N VAL A 330 1.62 19.39 -32.86
CA VAL A 330 3.05 19.72 -32.97
C VAL A 330 3.19 21.24 -33.09
N TYR A 331 3.62 21.90 -32.02
CA TYR A 331 4.02 23.29 -32.10
C TYR A 331 5.33 23.38 -32.89
N GLY A 332 5.24 24.01 -34.06
CA GLY A 332 6.36 24.28 -34.97
C GLY A 332 7.45 25.11 -34.30
N GLY A 333 8.70 24.72 -34.55
CA GLY A 333 9.86 25.51 -34.18
C GLY A 333 9.89 26.84 -34.95
N PRO A 334 10.45 27.91 -34.35
CA PRO A 334 10.61 29.17 -35.06
C PRO A 334 11.78 29.05 -36.04
N GLY A 335 11.46 29.09 -37.33
CA GLY A 335 12.41 29.47 -38.37
C GLY A 335 12.44 30.98 -38.50
N LEU A 336 13.57 31.58 -38.18
CA LEU A 336 14.32 32.56 -39.00
C LEU A 336 15.64 32.91 -38.31
#